data_AF-A0A516KEK0-F1
#
_entry.id   AF-A0A516KEK0-F1
#
_cell.length_a   1.000
_cell.length_b   1.000
_cell.length_c   1.000
_cell.angle_alpha   90.00
_cell.angle_beta   90.00
_cell.angle_gamma   90.00
#
_symmetry.space_group_name_H-M   'P 1'
#
loop_
_entity.id
_entity.type
_entity.pdbx_description
1 polymer ?
#
loop_
_entity_poly.entity_id
_entity_poly.type
_entity_poly.pdbx_seq_one_letter_code
_entity_poly.pdbx_strand_id
1 'polypeptide(L)'
;MIGSGRISLEGYIDAIFSLSLLYIMFALFLFILRGRFFDGVTYGFRRFIHRMGKNKDLLDEFEKKPLPSDMINMNFYKAIVYQATLTAIVVGSLLCLYYLF
;
A
#
# COMPACT_ATOMS: atom_id res chain seq x y z
N MET A 1 13.74 10.38 -29.22
CA MET A 1 13.95 11.85 -29.21
C MET A 1 13.46 12.37 -27.87
N ILE A 2 14.38 12.82 -27.03
CA ILE A 2 14.06 13.42 -25.72
C ILE A 2 13.52 14.83 -26.03
N GLY A 3 12.21 14.98 -25.93
CA GLY A 3 11.47 16.17 -26.34
C GLY A 3 11.73 17.36 -25.43
N SER A 4 12.04 18.50 -26.06
CA SER A 4 12.15 19.86 -25.54
C SER A 4 11.36 20.19 -24.26
N GLY A 5 12.05 20.78 -23.28
CA GLY A 5 11.53 21.20 -21.97
C GLY A 5 10.51 22.33 -22.00
N ARG A 6 9.27 22.01 -22.39
CA ARG A 6 8.06 22.70 -21.98
C ARG A 6 7.06 21.64 -21.54
N ILE A 7 6.88 21.49 -20.23
CA ILE A 7 5.81 20.64 -19.70
C ILE A 7 4.50 21.33 -20.09
N SER A 8 3.75 20.75 -21.03
CA SER A 8 2.38 21.18 -21.30
C SER A 8 1.52 20.93 -20.05
N LEU A 9 0.47 21.71 -19.86
CA LEU A 9 -0.43 21.53 -18.72
C LEU A 9 -0.96 20.09 -18.65
N GLU A 10 -1.28 19.51 -19.81
CA GLU A 10 -1.64 18.09 -19.98
C GLU A 10 -0.54 17.15 -19.45
N GLY A 11 0.72 17.35 -19.85
CA GLY A 11 1.84 16.54 -19.38
C GLY A 11 2.09 16.65 -17.87
N TYR A 12 1.76 17.80 -17.27
CA TYR A 12 1.81 17.98 -15.82
C TYR A 12 0.70 17.19 -15.12
N ILE A 13 -0.52 17.23 -15.66
CA ILE A 13 -1.67 16.46 -15.16
C ILE A 13 -1.36 14.96 -15.24
N ASP A 14 -0.86 14.47 -16.37
CA ASP A 14 -0.52 13.06 -16.56
C ASP A 14 0.57 12.57 -15.60
N ALA A 15 1.57 13.41 -15.34
CA ALA A 15 2.64 13.08 -14.39
C ALA A 15 2.12 12.95 -12.95
N ILE A 16 1.29 13.90 -12.49
CA ILE A 16 0.71 13.84 -11.14
C ILE A 16 -0.33 12.73 -11.05
N PHE A 17 -1.11 12.49 -12.12
CA PHE A 17 -2.06 11.38 -12.17
C PHE A 17 -1.34 10.03 -12.03
N SER A 18 -0.25 9.83 -12.76
CA SER A 18 0.58 8.62 -12.67
C SER A 18 1.18 8.44 -11.26
N LEU A 19 1.64 9.54 -10.65
CA LEU A 19 2.14 9.53 -9.28
C LEU A 19 1.04 9.21 -8.26
N SER A 20 -0.15 9.77 -8.43
CA SER A 20 -1.34 9.50 -7.60
C SER A 20 -1.74 8.03 -7.67
N LEU A 21 -1.77 7.45 -8.87
CA LEU A 21 -2.01 6.01 -9.07
C LEU A 21 -1.02 5.15 -8.28
N LEU A 22 0.26 5.50 -8.32
CA LEU A 22 1.29 4.80 -7.56
C LEU A 22 1.02 4.88 -6.04
N TYR A 23 0.72 6.07 -5.51
CA TYR A 23 0.37 6.23 -4.09
C TYR A 23 -0.89 5.45 -3.70
N ILE A 24 -1.92 5.42 -4.56
CA ILE A 24 -3.14 4.65 -4.34
C ILE A 24 -2.84 3.15 -4.31
N MET A 25 -2.01 2.64 -5.23
CA MET A 25 -1.60 1.24 -5.22
C MET A 25 -0.85 0.87 -3.93
N PHE A 26 0.09 1.72 -3.48
CA PHE A 26 0.78 1.51 -2.20
C PHE A 26 -0.16 1.57 -1.01
N ALA A 27 -1.09 2.52 -0.98
CA ALA A 27 -2.09 2.64 0.08
C ALA A 27 -3.02 1.41 0.11
N LEU A 28 -3.43 0.90 -1.05
CA LEU A 28 -4.25 -0.30 -1.18
C LEU A 28 -3.48 -1.55 -0.74
N PHE A 29 -2.22 -1.68 -1.15
CA PHE A 29 -1.34 -2.76 -0.69
C PHE A 29 -1.21 -2.78 0.84
N LEU A 30 -0.96 -1.62 1.43
CA LEU A 30 -0.91 -1.46 2.88
C LEU A 30 -2.27 -1.68 3.56
N PHE A 31 -3.38 -1.34 2.90
CA PHE A 31 -4.72 -1.62 3.40
C PHE A 31 -5.00 -3.12 3.46
N ILE A 32 -4.63 -3.88 2.43
CA ILE A 32 -4.76 -5.35 2.41
C ILE A 32 -3.86 -5.97 3.49
N LEU A 33 -2.63 -5.48 3.64
CA LEU A 33 -1.72 -5.91 4.70
C LEU A 33 -2.28 -5.62 6.09
N ARG A 34 -2.85 -4.43 6.30
CA ARG A 34 -3.47 -4.01 7.57
C ARG A 34 -4.76 -4.78 7.88
N GLY A 35 -5.53 -5.18 6.88
CA GLY A 35 -6.83 -5.83 7.02
C GLY A 35 -6.81 -7.22 7.66
N ARG A 36 -5.69 -7.66 8.26
CA ARG A 36 -5.49 -9.00 8.85
C ARG A 36 -5.67 -10.13 7.84
N PHE A 37 -5.70 -9.83 6.54
CA PHE A 37 -5.78 -10.82 5.47
C PHE A 37 -4.57 -11.77 5.53
N PHE A 38 -3.38 -11.19 5.64
CA PHE A 38 -2.14 -11.95 5.82
C PHE A 38 -2.02 -12.60 7.20
N ASP A 39 -2.69 -12.10 8.24
CA ASP A 39 -2.80 -12.80 9.53
C ASP A 39 -3.59 -14.09 9.40
N GLY A 40 -4.70 -14.08 8.65
CA GLY A 40 -5.50 -15.27 8.36
C GLY A 40 -4.72 -16.32 7.58
N VAL A 41 -3.97 -15.89 6.56
CA VAL A 41 -3.06 -16.77 5.79
C VAL A 41 -1.96 -17.33 6.69
N THR A 42 -1.30 -16.47 7.47
CA THR A 42 -0.21 -16.86 8.39
C THR A 42 -0.71 -17.81 9.48
N TYR A 43 -1.93 -17.62 9.98
CA TYR A 43 -2.58 -18.52 10.93
C TYR A 43 -2.88 -19.89 10.29
N GLY A 44 -3.36 -19.91 9.05
CA GLY A 44 -3.57 -21.14 8.28
C GLY A 44 -2.27 -21.93 8.08
N PHE A 45 -1.19 -21.24 7.66
CA PHE A 45 0.14 -21.85 7.52
C PHE A 45 0.69 -22.32 8.87
N ARG A 46 0.59 -21.53 9.95
CA ARG A 46 0.98 -21.95 11.31
C ARG A 46 0.27 -23.22 11.73
N ARG A 47 -1.05 -23.29 11.57
CA ARG A 47 -1.85 -24.47 11.94
C ARG A 47 -1.48 -25.69 11.10
N PHE A 48 -1.20 -25.50 9.82
CA PHE A 48 -0.77 -26.59 8.94
C PHE A 48 0.60 -27.13 9.33
N ILE A 49 1.59 -26.25 9.51
CA ILE A 49 2.95 -26.63 9.93
C ILE A 49 2.93 -27.25 11.33
N HIS A 50 2.13 -26.74 12.26
CA HIS A 50 2.00 -27.32 13.60
C HIS A 50 1.38 -28.72 13.59
N ARG A 51 0.47 -29.02 12.65
CA ARG A 51 -0.10 -30.37 12.46
C ARG A 51 0.83 -31.33 11.70
N MET A 52 1.67 -30.82 10.81
CA MET A 52 2.57 -31.61 9.96
C MET A 52 3.99 -31.75 10.54
N GLY A 53 4.39 -30.85 11.44
CA GLY A 53 5.76 -30.72 11.94
C GLY A 53 6.05 -31.67 13.10
N LYS A 54 7.11 -32.46 12.98
CA LYS A 54 7.62 -33.37 14.03
C LYS A 54 8.43 -32.66 15.13
N ASN A 55 8.90 -31.43 14.90
CA ASN A 55 9.82 -30.70 15.79
C ASN A 55 9.10 -29.55 16.51
N LYS A 56 8.68 -29.80 17.75
CA LYS A 56 7.94 -28.83 18.58
C LYS A 56 8.73 -27.55 18.90
N ASP A 57 10.03 -27.66 19.14
CA ASP A 57 10.85 -26.51 19.55
C ASP A 57 10.94 -25.41 18.47
N LEU A 58 10.99 -25.79 17.19
CA LEU A 58 11.00 -24.83 16.07
C LEU A 58 9.63 -24.15 15.86
N LEU A 59 8.55 -24.82 16.28
CA LEU A 59 7.18 -24.30 16.19
C LEU A 59 6.92 -23.26 17.27
N ASP A 60 7.41 -23.52 18.49
CA ASP A 60 7.29 -22.61 19.64
C ASP A 60 8.05 -21.29 19.42
N GLU A 61 9.18 -21.33 18.70
CA GLU A 61 9.91 -20.12 18.31
C GLU A 61 9.18 -19.33 17.21
N PHE A 62 8.53 -20.01 16.26
CA PHE A 62 7.75 -19.38 15.21
C PHE A 62 6.45 -18.74 15.71
N GLU A 63 5.85 -19.30 16.77
CA GLU A 63 4.66 -18.74 17.40
C GLU A 63 4.91 -17.39 18.09
N LYS A 64 6.12 -17.19 18.63
CA LYS A 64 6.54 -15.95 19.30
C LYS A 64 6.82 -14.79 18.33
N LYS A 65 6.86 -15.02 17.02
CA LYS A 65 7.07 -13.95 16.04
C LYS A 65 5.82 -13.07 15.92
N PRO A 66 5.98 -11.73 15.92
CA PRO A 66 4.87 -10.80 15.78
C PRO A 66 4.13 -11.05 14.47
N LEU A 67 2.82 -10.81 14.46
CA LEU A 67 2.01 -10.97 13.26
C LEU A 67 2.43 -9.92 12.21
N PRO A 68 2.30 -10.22 10.92
CA PRO A 68 2.60 -9.24 9.87
C PRO A 68 1.77 -7.95 10.00
N SER A 69 0.59 -8.00 10.62
CA SER A 69 -0.20 -6.82 10.99
C SER A 69 0.43 -5.97 12.10
N ASP A 70 1.12 -6.58 13.06
CA ASP A 70 1.83 -5.89 14.15
C ASP A 70 3.16 -5.27 13.69
N MET A 71 3.71 -5.74 12.57
CA MET A 71 4.91 -5.18 11.95
C MET A 71 4.65 -3.84 11.26
N ILE A 72 3.38 -3.49 10.99
CA ILE A 72 3.03 -2.26 10.29
C ILE A 72 2.85 -1.13 11.29
N ASN A 73 3.72 -0.12 11.21
CA ASN A 73 3.57 1.07 12.04
C ASN A 73 2.29 1.84 11.65
N MET A 74 1.34 1.92 12.58
CA MET A 74 0.04 2.56 12.38
C MET A 74 0.16 4.04 11.97
N ASN A 75 1.20 4.74 12.44
CA ASN A 75 1.44 6.13 12.05
C ASN A 75 1.93 6.23 10.61
N PHE A 76 2.78 5.29 10.17
CA PHE A 76 3.26 5.23 8.79
C PHE A 76 2.10 4.93 7.82
N TYR A 77 1.23 3.97 8.17
CA TYR A 77 0.02 3.70 7.41
C TYR A 77 -0.87 4.95 7.27
N LYS A 78 -1.16 5.64 8.37
CA LYS A 78 -1.98 6.86 8.37
C LYS A 78 -1.35 7.96 7.51
N ALA A 79 -0.04 8.13 7.57
CA ALA A 79 0.69 9.11 6.76
C ALA A 79 0.54 8.81 5.25
N ILE A 80 0.68 7.54 4.85
CA ILE A 80 0.53 7.15 3.44
C ILE A 80 -0.91 7.34 2.95
N VAL A 81 -1.91 6.92 3.73
CA VAL A 81 -3.32 7.11 3.35
C VAL A 81 -3.66 8.60 3.25
N TYR A 82 -3.16 9.41 4.18
CA TYR A 82 -3.37 10.86 4.16
C TYR A 82 -2.74 11.48 2.90
N GLN A 83 -1.49 11.13 2.59
CA GLN A 83 -0.77 11.62 1.42
C GLN A 83 -1.42 11.17 0.11
N ALA A 84 -1.87 9.92 0.02
CA ALA A 84 -2.61 9.41 -1.14
C ALA A 84 -3.93 10.15 -1.34
N THR A 85 -4.69 10.39 -0.26
CA THR A 85 -5.97 11.11 -0.32
C THR A 85 -5.79 12.56 -0.75
N LEU A 86 -4.80 13.26 -0.19
CA LEU A 86 -4.46 14.63 -0.58
C LEU A 86 -4.07 14.72 -2.06
N THR A 87 -3.20 13.82 -2.51
CA THR A 87 -2.74 13.80 -3.90
C THR A 87 -3.91 13.53 -4.86
N ALA A 88 -4.84 12.63 -4.48
CA ALA A 88 -6.05 12.37 -5.26
C ALA A 88 -6.97 13.59 -5.35
N ILE A 89 -7.16 14.33 -4.25
CA ILE A 89 -7.95 15.57 -4.24
C ILE A 89 -7.31 16.64 -5.15
N VAL A 90 -5.99 16.81 -5.07
CA VAL A 90 -5.26 17.78 -5.90
C VAL A 90 -5.41 17.45 -7.38
N VAL A 91 -5.21 16.18 -7.78
CA VAL A 91 -5.39 15.74 -9.17
C VAL A 91 -6.84 15.90 -9.63
N GLY A 92 -7.81 15.48 -8.80
CA GLY A 92 -9.23 15.64 -9.12
C GLY A 92 -9.63 17.10 -9.32
N SER A 93 -9.07 18.00 -8.50
CA SER A 93 -9.29 19.45 -8.62
C SER A 93 -8.67 20.00 -9.89
N LEU A 94 -7.43 19.61 -10.22
CA LEU A 94 -6.77 20.01 -11.47
C LEU A 94 -7.56 19.53 -12.71
N LEU A 95 -8.04 18.29 -12.70
CA LEU A 95 -8.84 17.74 -13.79
C LEU A 95 -10.17 18.48 -13.94
N CYS A 96 -10.85 18.81 -12.83
CA CYS A 96 -12.07 19.62 -12.87
C CYS A 96 -11.80 21.00 -13.47
N LEU A 97 -10.72 21.67 -13.08
CA LEU A 97 -10.35 22.96 -13.65
C LEU A 97 -10.00 22.86 -15.13
N TYR A 98 -9.27 21.82 -15.54
CA TYR A 98 -8.88 21.58 -16.93
C TYR A 98 -10.05 21.32 -17.87
N TYR A 99 -11.09 20.62 -17.40
CA TYR A 99 -12.25 20.33 -18.23
C TYR A 99 -13.34 21.42 -18.20
N LEU A 100 -13.31 22.29 -17.19
CA LEU A 100 -14.32 23.35 -17.01
C LEU A 100 -13.89 24.69 -17.64
N PHE A 101 -12.59 24.90 -17.84
CA PHE A 101 -11.99 26.07 -18.51
C PHE A 101 -11.24 25.67 -19.78
#